data_AF-A0A9P4NSW8-F1
#
_entry.id   AF-A0A9P4NSW8-F1
#
_cell.length_a   1.000
_cell.length_b   1.000
_cell.length_c   1.000
_cell.angle_alpha   90.00
_cell.angle_beta   90.00
_cell.angle_gamma   90.00
#
_symmetry.space_group_name_H-M   'P 1'
#
loop_
_entity.id
_entity.type
_entity.pdbx_description
1 polymer ?
#
loop_
_entity_poly.entity_id
_entity_poly.type
_entity_poly.pdbx_seq_one_letter_code
_entity_poly.pdbx_strand_id
1 'polypeptide(L)'
;MAPSIFSRKRDLLYLIFFTIHLPIIFAVDIYPLYPSSLQANWMGQLRLWYISTYRDQFFTEPPAWFTMYMWMELLYHVPLCVWAILALVRGDDEMVPVHLLVYAVQTALTTATCVADYLAWEGVSAEVKMGLGGLYVPYLAVSVFMGVDMFGRLSNRLRGQAGADLAKKRL
;
A
#
# COMPACT_ATOMS: atom_id res chain seq x y z
N MET A 1 -20.26 -20.09 4.63
CA MET A 1 -19.31 -19.76 3.54
C MET A 1 -19.43 -18.27 3.24
N ALA A 2 -18.32 -17.55 3.17
CA ALA A 2 -18.34 -16.14 2.83
C ALA A 2 -18.89 -15.93 1.40
N PRO A 3 -19.55 -14.79 1.12
CA PRO A 3 -19.95 -14.46 -0.24
C PRO A 3 -18.74 -14.44 -1.19
N SER A 4 -18.96 -14.86 -2.43
CA SER A 4 -17.95 -14.81 -3.49
C SER A 4 -17.28 -13.44 -3.56
N ILE A 5 -15.96 -13.42 -3.80
CA ILE A 5 -15.17 -12.19 -3.90
C ILE A 5 -15.73 -11.22 -4.95
N PHE A 6 -16.33 -11.74 -6.03
CA PHE A 6 -16.95 -10.94 -7.08
C PHE A 6 -18.18 -10.14 -6.61
N SER A 7 -18.82 -10.55 -5.51
CA SER A 7 -19.91 -9.80 -4.87
C SER A 7 -19.40 -8.73 -3.89
N ARG A 8 -18.17 -8.87 -3.39
CA ARG A 8 -17.54 -7.98 -2.40
C ARG A 8 -16.66 -6.95 -3.10
N LYS A 9 -17.27 -6.01 -3.84
CA LYS A 9 -16.56 -5.04 -4.73
C LYS A 9 -15.36 -4.33 -4.11
N ARG A 10 -15.47 -3.87 -2.85
CA ARG A 10 -14.35 -3.23 -2.12
C ARG A 10 -13.22 -4.22 -1.85
N ASP A 11 -13.55 -5.42 -1.39
CA ASP A 11 -12.57 -6.47 -1.11
C ASP A 11 -11.88 -6.95 -2.39
N LEU A 12 -12.61 -7.00 -3.52
CA LEU A 12 -12.06 -7.31 -4.83
C LEU A 12 -11.05 -6.24 -5.28
N LEU A 13 -11.37 -4.96 -5.07
CA LEU A 13 -10.42 -3.86 -5.33
C LEU A 13 -9.14 -4.05 -4.52
N TYR A 14 -9.25 -4.34 -3.22
CA TYR A 14 -8.09 -4.56 -2.36
C TYR A 14 -7.31 -5.81 -2.77
N LEU A 15 -7.99 -6.88 -3.17
CA LEU A 15 -7.35 -8.10 -3.65
C LEU A 15 -6.52 -7.81 -4.91
N ILE A 16 -7.09 -7.12 -5.89
CA ILE A 16 -6.39 -6.73 -7.12
C ILE A 16 -5.18 -5.86 -6.78
N PHE A 17 -5.38 -4.85 -5.92
CA PHE A 17 -4.32 -3.97 -5.47
C PHE A 17 -3.16 -4.75 -4.84
N PHE A 18 -3.41 -5.58 -3.82
CA PHE A 18 -2.33 -6.35 -3.16
C PHE A 18 -1.66 -7.35 -4.10
N THR A 19 -2.42 -7.95 -5.02
CA THR A 19 -1.88 -8.90 -6.03
C THR A 19 -0.93 -8.21 -7.00
N ILE A 20 -1.20 -6.96 -7.39
CA ILE A 20 -0.33 -6.17 -8.25
C ILE A 20 0.84 -5.57 -7.45
N HIS A 21 0.57 -5.10 -6.24
CA HIS A 21 1.55 -4.42 -5.40
C HIS A 21 2.67 -5.38 -4.96
N LEU A 22 2.36 -6.63 -4.60
CA LEU A 22 3.34 -7.60 -4.14
C LEU A 22 4.53 -7.82 -5.12
N PRO A 23 4.32 -8.11 -6.41
CA PRO A 23 5.43 -8.21 -7.36
C PRO A 23 6.11 -6.87 -7.63
N ILE A 24 5.41 -5.74 -7.53
CA ILE A 24 6.00 -4.40 -7.69
C ILE A 24 7.02 -4.12 -6.59
N ILE A 25 6.70 -4.44 -5.32
CA ILE A 25 7.66 -4.30 -4.21
C ILE A 25 8.98 -4.99 -4.57
N PHE A 26 8.90 -6.27 -4.96
CA PHE A 26 10.09 -7.07 -5.26
C PHE A 26 10.84 -6.63 -6.51
N ALA A 27 10.15 -6.10 -7.52
CA ALA A 27 10.75 -5.72 -8.80
C ALA A 27 11.32 -4.29 -8.80
N VAL A 28 10.71 -3.38 -8.05
CA VAL A 28 10.95 -1.94 -8.14
C VAL A 28 11.36 -1.38 -6.78
N ASP A 29 10.51 -1.52 -5.76
CA ASP A 29 10.64 -0.70 -4.55
C ASP A 29 11.86 -1.10 -3.72
N ILE A 30 12.05 -2.40 -3.45
CA ILE A 30 13.17 -2.89 -2.64
C ILE A 30 14.43 -3.15 -3.47
N TYR A 31 14.47 -2.75 -4.74
CA TYR A 31 15.62 -2.98 -5.63
C TYR A 31 16.97 -2.65 -4.96
N PRO A 32 17.14 -1.48 -4.30
CA PRO A 32 18.40 -1.11 -3.66
C PRO A 32 18.80 -1.99 -2.47
N LEU A 33 17.84 -2.73 -1.88
CA LEU A 33 18.10 -3.61 -0.73
C LEU A 33 18.66 -4.98 -1.14
N TYR A 34 18.56 -5.37 -2.42
CA TYR A 34 19.12 -6.65 -2.85
C TYR A 34 20.65 -6.64 -2.81
N PRO A 35 21.29 -7.75 -2.35
CA PRO A 35 22.69 -7.97 -2.63
C PRO A 35 22.92 -8.07 -4.15
N SER A 36 24.10 -7.68 -4.63
CA SER A 36 24.41 -7.64 -6.06
C SER A 36 24.17 -8.98 -6.79
N SER A 37 24.23 -10.12 -6.09
CA SER A 37 23.93 -11.45 -6.64
C SER A 37 22.46 -11.68 -6.98
N LEU A 38 21.53 -10.93 -6.38
CA LEU A 38 20.08 -11.04 -6.60
C LEU A 38 19.54 -9.93 -7.53
N GLN A 39 20.36 -8.94 -7.87
CA GLN A 39 19.99 -7.88 -8.81
C GLN A 39 20.02 -8.41 -10.23
N ALA A 40 18.91 -8.98 -10.67
CA ALA A 40 18.77 -9.49 -12.02
C ALA A 40 18.87 -8.36 -13.07
N ASN A 41 19.43 -8.67 -14.24
CA ASN A 41 19.66 -7.66 -15.29
C ASN A 41 18.38 -6.92 -15.71
N TRP A 42 17.26 -7.64 -15.81
CA TRP A 42 15.97 -7.06 -16.18
C TRP A 42 15.46 -6.03 -15.15
N MET A 43 15.76 -6.21 -13.86
CA MET A 43 15.39 -5.25 -12.81
C MET A 43 16.19 -3.96 -12.98
N GLY A 44 17.49 -4.08 -13.28
CA GLY A 44 18.35 -2.94 -13.59
C GLY A 44 17.87 -2.18 -14.83
N GLN A 45 17.49 -2.90 -15.90
CA GLN A 45 16.91 -2.30 -17.11
C GLN A 45 15.59 -1.58 -16.82
N LEU A 46 14.70 -2.20 -16.05
CA LEU A 46 13.44 -1.59 -15.62
C LEU A 46 13.69 -0.31 -14.82
N ARG A 47 14.63 -0.34 -13.88
CA ARG A 47 15.02 0.83 -13.09
C ARG A 47 15.58 1.96 -13.95
N LEU A 48 16.46 1.65 -14.90
CA LEU A 48 17.02 2.65 -15.82
C LEU A 48 15.93 3.27 -16.70
N TRP A 49 15.02 2.44 -17.23
CA TRP A 49 13.85 2.92 -17.97
C TRP A 49 12.98 3.85 -17.11
N TYR A 50 12.69 3.46 -15.86
CA TYR A 50 11.90 4.26 -14.92
C TYR A 50 12.54 5.62 -14.65
N ILE A 51 13.83 5.65 -14.31
CA ILE A 51 14.59 6.89 -14.07
C ILE A 51 14.58 7.78 -15.32
N SER A 52 14.80 7.20 -16.51
CA SER A 52 14.81 7.97 -17.76
C SER A 52 13.45 8.58 -18.12
N THR A 53 12.36 7.89 -17.75
CA THR A 53 10.98 8.27 -18.08
C THR A 53 10.42 9.28 -17.10
N TYR A 54 10.57 9.02 -15.80
CA TYR A 54 9.93 9.80 -14.73
C TYR A 54 10.86 10.79 -14.05
N ARG A 55 12.19 10.68 -14.24
CA ARG A 55 13.20 11.51 -13.57
C ARG A 55 13.00 11.60 -12.06
N ASP A 56 12.55 10.48 -11.49
CA ASP A 56 12.26 10.35 -10.07
C ASP A 56 13.57 10.37 -9.27
N GLN A 57 13.80 11.44 -8.52
CA GLN A 57 15.02 11.63 -7.74
C GLN A 57 15.15 10.62 -6.61
N PHE A 58 14.05 10.03 -6.12
CA PHE A 58 14.12 8.96 -5.11
C PHE A 58 14.89 7.74 -5.62
N PHE A 59 14.99 7.57 -6.93
CA PHE A 59 15.67 6.45 -7.55
C PHE A 59 17.15 6.74 -7.91
N THR A 60 17.59 7.99 -7.76
CA THR A 60 18.98 8.41 -8.03
C THR A 60 19.70 8.91 -6.78
N GLU A 61 19.05 9.78 -6.01
CA GLU A 61 19.59 10.41 -4.81
C GLU A 61 18.56 10.39 -3.68
N PRO A 62 18.19 9.19 -3.16
CA PRO A 62 17.14 9.07 -2.15
C PRO A 62 17.53 9.77 -0.84
N PRO A 63 16.61 10.52 -0.22
CA PRO A 63 16.80 10.97 1.15
C PRO A 63 16.80 9.77 2.11
N ALA A 64 17.43 9.92 3.28
CA ALA A 64 17.64 8.81 4.22
C ALA A 64 16.34 8.11 4.66
N TRP A 65 15.23 8.85 4.75
CA TRP A 65 13.93 8.31 5.12
C TRP A 65 13.35 7.37 4.04
N PHE A 66 13.74 7.51 2.77
CA PHE A 66 13.26 6.66 1.68
C PHE A 66 13.74 5.21 1.86
N THR A 67 14.98 5.03 2.32
CA THR A 67 15.51 3.69 2.67
C THR A 67 14.74 3.06 3.83
N MET A 68 14.33 3.85 4.82
CA MET A 68 13.47 3.34 5.89
C MET A 68 12.13 2.83 5.33
N TYR A 69 11.53 3.54 4.37
CA TYR A 69 10.28 3.10 3.74
C TYR A 69 10.45 1.80 2.94
N MET A 70 11.55 1.62 2.21
CA MET A 70 11.87 0.35 1.55
C MET A 70 11.94 -0.82 2.55
N TRP A 71 12.54 -0.60 3.73
CA TRP A 71 12.56 -1.61 4.79
C TRP A 71 11.17 -1.89 5.36
N MET A 72 10.33 -0.87 5.53
CA MET A 72 8.95 -1.05 5.95
C MET A 72 8.15 -1.86 4.91
N GLU A 73 8.38 -1.64 3.62
CA GLU A 73 7.75 -2.44 2.56
C GLU A 73 8.20 -3.90 2.63
N LEU A 74 9.51 -4.15 2.74
CA LEU A 74 10.04 -5.50 2.83
C LEU A 74 9.57 -6.25 4.09
N LEU A 75 9.66 -5.61 5.25
CA LEU A 75 9.46 -6.28 6.55
C LEU A 75 7.99 -6.33 6.98
N TYR A 76 7.17 -5.37 6.53
CA TYR A 76 5.77 -5.28 6.91
C TYR A 76 4.81 -5.46 5.72
N HIS A 77 5.01 -4.74 4.60
CA HIS A 77 4.07 -4.84 3.47
C HIS A 77 4.10 -6.23 2.82
N VAL A 78 5.28 -6.79 2.52
CA VAL A 78 5.39 -8.12 1.89
C VAL A 78 4.62 -9.21 2.65
N PRO A 79 4.90 -9.49 3.94
CA PRO A 79 4.19 -10.53 4.66
C PRO A 79 2.69 -10.23 4.78
N LEU A 80 2.33 -8.96 4.93
CA LEU A 80 0.93 -8.57 4.99
C LEU A 80 0.21 -8.76 3.66
N CYS A 81 0.80 -8.39 2.53
CA CYS A 81 0.22 -8.57 1.19
C CYS A 81 -0.11 -10.04 0.94
N VAL A 82 0.83 -10.94 1.27
CA VAL A 82 0.61 -12.40 1.15
C VAL A 82 -0.57 -12.83 2.01
N TRP A 83 -0.61 -12.43 3.28
CA TRP A 83 -1.72 -12.75 4.17
C TRP A 83 -3.05 -12.15 3.68
N ALA A 84 -3.06 -10.89 3.25
CA ALA A 84 -4.23 -10.16 2.82
C ALA A 84 -4.86 -10.77 1.57
N ILE A 85 -4.05 -11.18 0.58
CA ILE A 85 -4.53 -11.91 -0.60
C ILE A 85 -5.29 -13.17 -0.17
N LEU A 86 -4.69 -13.99 0.69
CA LEU A 86 -5.31 -15.23 1.17
C LEU A 86 -6.55 -14.97 2.03
N ALA A 87 -6.52 -13.96 2.89
CA ALA A 87 -7.64 -13.58 3.76
C ALA A 87 -8.83 -13.02 2.95
N LEU A 88 -8.57 -12.17 1.95
CA LEU A 88 -9.59 -11.61 1.07
C LEU A 88 -10.24 -12.68 0.20
N VAL A 89 -9.47 -13.63 -0.33
CA VAL A 89 -10.00 -14.77 -1.10
C VAL A 89 -10.92 -15.64 -0.25
N ARG A 90 -10.51 -16.00 0.98
CA ARG A 90 -11.32 -16.79 1.92
C ARG A 90 -12.58 -16.04 2.36
N GLY A 91 -12.45 -14.75 2.66
CA GLY A 91 -13.56 -13.83 2.93
C GLY A 91 -14.22 -13.96 4.29
N ASP A 92 -13.71 -14.82 5.17
CA ASP A 92 -14.21 -15.10 6.52
C ASP A 92 -13.26 -14.60 7.63
N ASP A 93 -12.11 -14.02 7.27
CA ASP A 93 -11.12 -13.55 8.24
C ASP A 93 -11.56 -12.22 8.88
N GLU A 94 -11.89 -12.28 10.17
CA GLU A 94 -12.37 -11.11 10.92
C GLU A 94 -11.28 -10.07 11.17
N MET A 95 -9.99 -10.41 11.05
CA MET A 95 -8.87 -9.50 11.30
C MET A 95 -8.52 -8.63 10.10
N VAL A 96 -9.15 -8.87 8.93
CA VAL A 96 -8.95 -8.05 7.70
C VAL A 96 -9.06 -6.55 7.99
N PRO A 97 -10.10 -6.03 8.66
CA PRO A 97 -10.19 -4.60 8.92
C PRO A 97 -9.10 -4.04 9.82
N VAL A 98 -8.56 -4.83 10.75
CA VAL A 98 -7.49 -4.38 11.64
C VAL A 98 -6.19 -4.20 10.83
N HIS A 99 -5.78 -5.24 10.13
CA HIS A 99 -4.51 -5.23 9.42
C HIS A 99 -4.49 -4.31 8.20
N LEU A 100 -5.59 -4.28 7.43
CA LEU A 100 -5.69 -3.36 6.29
C LEU A 100 -5.75 -1.89 6.75
N LEU A 101 -6.28 -1.60 7.95
CA LEU A 101 -6.24 -0.23 8.49
C LEU A 101 -4.80 0.20 8.78
N VAL A 102 -4.02 -0.64 9.45
CA VAL A 102 -2.61 -0.32 9.77
C VAL A 102 -1.81 -0.13 8.49
N TYR A 103 -1.97 -1.02 7.50
CA TYR A 103 -1.37 -0.87 6.17
C TYR A 103 -1.77 0.41 5.46
N ALA A 104 -3.07 0.70 5.42
CA ALA A 104 -3.61 1.87 4.74
C ALA A 104 -3.05 3.16 5.33
N VAL A 105 -2.99 3.27 6.66
CA VAL A 105 -2.45 4.44 7.35
C VAL A 105 -0.96 4.59 7.08
N GLN A 106 -0.19 3.50 7.22
CA GLN A 106 1.25 3.54 6.94
C GLN A 106 1.52 3.94 5.48
N THR A 107 0.90 3.25 4.53
CA THR A 107 1.08 3.51 3.09
C THR A 107 0.64 4.93 2.72
N ALA A 108 -0.46 5.42 3.28
CA ALA A 108 -0.90 6.79 3.04
C ALA A 108 0.12 7.81 3.57
N LEU A 109 0.68 7.59 4.76
CA LEU A 109 1.72 8.46 5.34
C LEU A 109 2.99 8.46 4.50
N THR A 110 3.56 7.30 4.19
CA THR A 110 4.81 7.20 3.42
C THR A 110 4.64 7.78 2.01
N THR A 111 3.53 7.48 1.35
CA THR A 111 3.22 8.01 0.01
C THR A 111 2.96 9.51 0.06
N ALA A 112 2.25 10.02 1.06
CA ALA A 112 2.03 11.46 1.22
C ALA A 112 3.35 12.21 1.48
N THR A 113 4.29 11.61 2.22
CA THR A 113 5.65 12.15 2.38
C THR A 113 6.36 12.24 1.03
N CYS A 114 6.33 11.20 0.20
CA CYS A 114 6.90 11.25 -1.16
C CYS A 114 6.24 12.34 -2.02
N VAL A 115 4.90 12.47 -1.95
CA VAL A 115 4.14 13.49 -2.68
C VAL A 115 4.55 14.90 -2.26
N ALA A 116 4.61 15.15 -0.95
CA ALA A 116 5.03 16.44 -0.43
C ALA A 116 6.46 16.80 -0.86
N ASP A 117 7.37 15.81 -0.82
CA ASP A 117 8.78 16.00 -1.15
C ASP A 117 9.00 16.28 -2.64
N TYR A 118 8.44 15.47 -3.56
CA TYR A 118 8.65 15.73 -4.99
C TYR A 118 7.98 17.02 -5.48
N LEU A 119 6.88 17.43 -4.83
CA LEU A 119 6.25 18.72 -5.12
C LEU A 119 7.15 19.88 -4.72
N ALA A 120 7.99 19.70 -3.69
CA ALA A 120 8.94 20.70 -3.22
C ALA A 120 10.26 20.74 -4.00
N TRP A 121 10.56 19.75 -4.85
CA TRP A 121 11.81 19.74 -5.63
C TRP A 121 11.97 20.99 -6.50
N GLU A 122 13.16 21.60 -6.42
CA GLU A 122 13.57 22.73 -7.24
C GLU A 122 14.17 22.25 -8.58
N GLY A 123 14.04 23.06 -9.64
CA GLY A 123 14.59 22.73 -10.96
C GLY A 123 13.88 21.61 -11.73
N VAL A 124 12.79 21.05 -11.18
CA VAL A 124 11.97 20.02 -11.82
C VAL A 124 10.71 20.64 -12.45
N SER A 125 10.46 20.37 -13.73
CA SER A 125 9.33 20.95 -14.47
C SER A 125 7.97 20.42 -13.98
N ALA A 126 6.91 21.18 -14.24
CA ALA A 126 5.55 20.80 -13.84
C ALA A 126 5.10 19.50 -14.52
N GLU A 127 5.52 19.26 -15.76
CA GLU A 127 5.20 18.07 -16.54
C GLU A 127 5.80 16.81 -15.90
N VAL A 128 7.04 16.90 -15.41
CA VAL A 128 7.69 15.79 -14.67
C VAL A 128 6.94 15.53 -13.37
N LYS A 129 6.62 16.59 -12.60
CA LYS A 129 5.85 16.46 -11.35
C LYS A 129 4.46 15.87 -11.59
N MET A 130 3.80 16.20 -12.69
CA MET A 130 2.54 15.59 -13.10
C MET A 130 2.70 14.10 -13.44
N GLY A 131 3.78 13.74 -14.15
CA GLY A 131 4.13 12.35 -14.44
C GLY A 131 4.29 11.52 -13.16
N LEU A 132 5.01 12.05 -12.17
CA LEU A 132 5.15 11.45 -10.85
C LEU A 132 3.81 11.38 -10.12
N GLY A 133 3.00 12.45 -10.19
CA GLY A 133 1.64 12.45 -9.64
C GLY A 133 0.77 11.32 -10.18
N GLY A 134 0.92 10.97 -11.46
CA GLY A 134 0.25 9.82 -12.07
C GLY A 134 0.63 8.46 -11.46
N LEU A 135 1.79 8.36 -10.80
CA LEU A 135 2.25 7.17 -10.10
C LEU A 135 1.86 7.19 -8.62
N TYR A 136 2.20 8.24 -7.88
CA TYR A 136 2.03 8.28 -6.42
C TYR A 136 0.58 8.56 -5.98
N VAL A 137 -0.14 9.46 -6.65
CA VAL A 137 -1.48 9.89 -6.21
C VAL A 137 -2.51 8.75 -6.23
N PRO A 138 -2.55 7.86 -7.25
CA PRO A 138 -3.44 6.71 -7.21
C PRO A 138 -3.20 5.77 -6.02
N TYR A 139 -1.93 5.51 -5.66
CA TYR A 139 -1.59 4.69 -4.49
C TYR A 139 -2.05 5.35 -3.19
N LEU A 140 -1.84 6.66 -3.07
CA LEU A 140 -2.33 7.44 -1.93
C LEU A 140 -3.86 7.39 -1.83
N ALA A 141 -4.56 7.58 -2.94
CA ALA A 141 -6.02 7.57 -2.98
C ALA A 141 -6.60 6.21 -2.58
N VAL A 142 -6.04 5.10 -3.10
CA VAL A 142 -6.46 3.74 -2.72
C VAL A 142 -6.21 3.49 -1.23
N SER A 143 -5.06 3.94 -0.71
CA SER A 143 -4.70 3.77 0.71
C SER A 143 -5.65 4.54 1.63
N VAL A 144 -5.94 5.80 1.32
CA VAL A 144 -6.91 6.61 2.09
C VAL A 144 -8.30 5.98 2.05
N PHE A 145 -8.76 5.55 0.87
CA PHE A 145 -10.06 4.88 0.73
C PHE A 145 -10.13 3.59 1.54
N MET A 146 -9.09 2.76 1.48
CA MET A 146 -8.97 1.53 2.28
C MET A 146 -9.00 1.85 3.78
N GLY A 147 -8.28 2.86 4.23
CA GLY A 147 -8.25 3.29 5.63
C GLY A 147 -9.63 3.69 6.14
N VAL A 148 -10.35 4.54 5.38
CA VAL A 148 -11.71 4.96 5.72
C VAL A 148 -12.68 3.76 5.76
N ASP A 149 -12.59 2.86 4.78
CA ASP A 149 -13.43 1.65 4.75
C ASP A 149 -13.18 0.75 5.96
N MET A 150 -11.91 0.45 6.27
CA MET A 150 -11.56 -0.42 7.39
C MET A 150 -11.92 0.20 8.74
N PHE A 151 -11.70 1.51 8.90
CA PHE A 151 -12.14 2.25 10.09
C PHE A 151 -13.65 2.17 10.28
N GLY A 152 -14.44 2.33 9.21
CA GLY A 152 -15.89 2.19 9.24
C GLY A 152 -16.35 0.78 9.63
N ARG A 153 -15.74 -0.26 9.04
CA ARG A 153 -16.04 -1.67 9.37
C ARG A 153 -15.75 -1.97 10.85
N LEU A 154 -14.60 -1.53 11.36
CA LEU A 154 -14.23 -1.71 12.77
C LEU A 154 -15.17 -0.96 13.71
N SER A 155 -15.45 0.32 13.40
CA SER A 155 -16.35 1.15 14.20
C SER A 155 -17.75 0.55 14.33
N ASN A 156 -18.29 0.02 13.24
CA ASN A 156 -19.61 -0.63 13.24
C ASN A 156 -19.62 -1.91 14.08
N ARG A 157 -18.55 -2.71 14.05
CA ARG A 157 -18.42 -3.92 14.87
C ARG A 157 -18.36 -3.58 16.36
N LEU A 158 -17.54 -2.62 16.74
CA LEU A 158 -17.40 -2.18 18.13
C LEU A 158 -18.72 -1.63 18.70
N ARG A 159 -19.43 -0.81 17.92
CA ARG A 159 -20.74 -0.29 18.30
C ARG A 159 -21.79 -1.40 18.43
N GLY A 160 -21.78 -2.37 17.52
CA GLY A 160 -22.66 -3.53 17.57
C GLY A 160 -22.43 -4.41 18.81
N GLN A 161 -21.18 -4.67 19.16
CA GLN A 161 -20.80 -5.43 20.36
C GLN A 161 -21.25 -4.71 21.64
N ALA A 162 -20.99 -3.39 21.74
CA ALA A 162 -21.42 -2.60 22.89
C ALA A 162 -22.96 -2.64 23.09
N GLY A 163 -23.73 -2.58 21.99
CA GLY A 163 -25.19 -2.72 22.03
C GLY A 163 -25.64 -4.11 22.52
N ALA A 164 -25.01 -5.17 22.03
CA ALA A 164 -25.32 -6.55 22.44
C ALA A 164 -25.00 -6.81 23.93
N ASP A 165 -23.89 -6.26 24.42
CA ASP A 165 -23.49 -6.39 25.83
C ASP A 165 -24.45 -5.64 26.77
N LEU A 166 -24.93 -4.47 26.36
CA LEU A 166 -25.96 -3.72 27.11
C LEU A 166 -27.29 -4.47 27.16
N ALA A 167 -27.69 -5.15 26.09
CA ALA A 167 -28.91 -5.95 26.06
C ALA A 167 -28.82 -7.17 27.00
N LYS A 168 -27.67 -7.86 27.04
CA LYS A 168 -27.44 -9.00 27.96
C LYS A 168 -27.48 -8.60 29.44
N LYS A 169 -27.06 -7.39 29.79
CA LYS A 169 -27.11 -6.88 31.18
C LYS A 169 -28.52 -6.49 31.66
N ARG A 170 -29.50 -6.41 30.75
CA ARG A 170 -30.90 -6.04 31.05
C ARG A 170 -31.84 -7.25 31.19
N LEU A 171 -31.35 -8.45 30.89
CA LEU A 171 -32.03 -9.74 31.08
C LEU A 171 -31.54 -10.38 32.37
#